data_AF-A0A0F7K619-F1
#
_entry.id   AF-A0A0F7K619-F1
#
_cell.length_a   1.000
_cell.length_b   1.000
_cell.length_c   1.000
_cell.angle_alpha   90.00
_cell.angle_beta   90.00
_cell.angle_gamma   90.00
#
_symmetry.space_group_name_H-M   'P 1'
#
loop_
_entity.id
_entity.type
_entity.pdbx_description
1 polymer ?
#
loop_
_entity_poly.entity_id
_entity_poly.type
_entity_poly.pdbx_seq_one_letter_code
_entity_poly.pdbx_strand_id
1 'polypeptide(L)' 'MNKEAVPEGTAFLEAHVMIMERYLNMVEGGERRVELTAEEEAAILAAYDYGLTSMGEEEIQELHAVLAKLKDQIHP' A
#
# COMPACT_ATOMS: atom_id res chain seq x y z
N MET A 1 12.77 -3.92 -43.98
CA MET A 1 11.59 -4.34 -43.21
C MET A 1 12.03 -4.43 -41.75
N ASN A 2 12.04 -3.30 -41.05
CA ASN A 2 12.49 -3.24 -39.66
C ASN A 2 11.41 -3.88 -38.79
N LYS A 3 11.77 -4.96 -38.09
CA LYS A 3 11.01 -5.45 -36.95
C LYS A 3 11.38 -4.53 -35.79
N GLU A 4 10.58 -3.49 -35.56
CA GLU A 4 10.66 -2.74 -34.31
C GLU A 4 10.21 -3.68 -33.20
N ALA A 5 11.18 -4.12 -32.40
CA ALA A 5 10.91 -4.80 -31.15
C ALA A 5 10.29 -3.75 -30.21
N VAL A 6 9.00 -3.91 -29.91
CA VAL A 6 8.35 -3.15 -28.84
C VAL A 6 8.97 -3.64 -27.52
N PRO A 7 9.58 -2.76 -26.71
CA PRO A 7 10.16 -3.18 -25.44
C PRO A 7 9.02 -3.54 -24.48
N GLU A 8 8.98 -4.80 -24.03
CA GLU A 8 8.00 -5.36 -23.09
C GLU A 8 7.99 -4.68 -21.70
N GLY A 9 8.85 -3.69 -21.47
CA GLY A 9 8.98 -2.95 -20.21
C GLY A 9 8.01 -1.77 -20.03
N THR A 10 7.37 -1.28 -21.10
CA THR A 10 6.54 -0.06 -21.01
C THR A 10 5.13 -0.32 -20.46
N ALA A 11 4.56 -1.50 -20.75
CA ALA A 11 3.19 -1.86 -20.35
C ALA A 11 3.00 -2.05 -18.83
N PHE A 12 4.05 -2.45 -18.11
CA PHE A 12 3.99 -2.66 -16.66
C PHE A 12 3.92 -1.34 -15.88
N LEU A 13 4.61 -0.30 -16.36
CA LEU A 13 4.59 1.03 -15.77
C LEU A 13 3.27 1.76 -16.07
N GLU A 14 2.73 1.60 -17.28
CA GLU A 14 1.43 2.20 -17.65
C GLU A 14 0.27 1.66 -16.79
N ALA A 15 0.24 0.35 -16.52
CA ALA A 15 -0.81 -0.25 -15.67
C ALA A 15 -0.71 0.19 -14.19
N HIS A 16 0.51 0.38 -13.66
CA HIS A 16 0.72 0.76 -12.27
C HIS A 16 0.32 2.21 -12.00
N VAL A 17 0.58 3.12 -12.95
CA VAL A 17 0.16 4.53 -12.90
C VAL A 17 -1.37 4.64 -12.89
N MET A 18 -2.06 3.81 -13.70
CA MET A 18 -3.53 3.82 -13.80
C MET A 18 -4.25 3.42 -12.51
N ILE A 19 -3.67 2.53 -11.69
CA ILE A 19 -4.30 2.07 -10.44
C ILE A 19 -4.34 3.20 -9.42
N MET A 20 -3.24 3.93 -9.27
CA MET A 20 -3.15 5.01 -8.29
C MET A 20 -4.03 6.21 -8.65
N GLU A 21 -4.13 6.57 -9.94
CA GLU A 21 -5.04 7.62 -10.40
C GLU A 21 -6.51 7.30 -10.06
N ARG A 22 -6.92 6.03 -10.20
CA ARG A 22 -8.28 5.60 -9.81
C ARG A 22 -8.54 5.82 -8.32
N TYR A 23 -7.61 5.42 -7.45
CA TYR A 23 -7.79 5.57 -6.00
C TYR A 23 -7.69 7.02 -5.53
N LEU A 24 -6.87 7.84 -6.19
CA LEU A 24 -6.76 9.27 -5.87
C LEU A 24 -8.09 10.00 -6.05
N ASN A 25 -8.89 9.60 -7.05
CA ASN A 25 -10.23 10.13 -7.28
C ASN A 25 -11.29 9.64 -6.26
N MET A 26 -10.95 8.68 -5.39
CA MET A 26 -11.86 8.13 -4.38
C MET A 26 -11.62 8.69 -2.98
N VAL A 27 -10.53 9.46 -2.77
CA VAL A 27 -10.15 9.99 -1.47
C VAL A 27 -10.22 11.52 -1.46
N GLU A 28 -10.72 12.08 -0.36
CA GLU A 28 -10.87 13.55 -0.22
C GLU A 28 -9.57 14.25 0.24
N GLY A 29 -8.60 13.49 0.75
CA GLY A 29 -7.40 14.02 1.37
C GLY A 29 -7.64 14.65 2.75
N GLY A 30 -6.62 15.31 3.30
CA GLY A 30 -6.64 15.97 4.60
C GLY A 30 -6.00 15.16 5.74
N GLU A 31 -6.08 15.68 6.96
CA GLU A 31 -5.55 15.02 8.16
C GLU A 31 -6.49 13.89 8.61
N ARG A 32 -5.92 12.75 8.99
CA ARG A 32 -6.62 11.62 9.62
C ARG A 32 -5.80 11.17 10.83
N ARG A 33 -6.48 10.72 11.88
CA ARG A 33 -5.87 10.22 13.11
C ARG A 33 -6.45 8.85 13.42
N VAL A 34 -5.59 7.93 13.82
CA VAL A 34 -5.96 6.59 14.31
C VAL A 34 -5.25 6.34 15.62
N GLU A 35 -5.91 5.65 16.54
CA GLU A 35 -5.30 5.18 17.77
C GLU A 35 -4.73 3.78 17.54
N LEU A 36 -3.49 3.58 17.97
CA LEU A 36 -2.75 2.33 17.79
C LEU A 36 -2.49 1.65 19.13
N THR A 37 -2.48 0.33 19.13
CA THR A 37 -1.93 -0.46 20.23
C THR A 37 -0.41 -0.59 20.08
N ALA A 38 0.26 -1.07 21.12
CA ALA A 38 1.71 -1.28 21.08
C ALA A 38 2.12 -2.34 20.04
N GLU A 39 1.28 -3.35 19.83
CA GLU A 39 1.47 -4.41 18.83
C GLU A 39 1.39 -3.86 17.40
N GLU A 40 0.40 -3.01 17.14
CA GLU A 40 0.24 -2.31 15.86
C GLU A 40 1.41 -1.35 15.58
N GLU A 41 1.88 -0.61 16.59
CA GLU A 41 3.08 0.22 16.48
C GLU A 41 4.32 -0.62 16.14
N ALA A 42 4.51 -1.74 16.82
CA ALA A 42 5.63 -2.66 16.55
C ALA A 42 5.56 -3.23 15.14
N ALA A 43 4.38 -3.62 14.65
CA ALA A 43 4.18 -4.14 13.30
C ALA A 43 4.52 -3.11 12.22
N ILE A 44 4.18 -1.83 12.43
CA ILE A 44 4.57 -0.73 11.51
C ILE A 44 6.09 -0.59 11.46
N LEU A 45 6.75 -0.59 12.62
CA LEU A 45 8.22 -0.47 12.68
C LEU A 45 8.91 -1.67 12.03
N ALA A 46 8.42 -2.89 12.29
CA ALA A 46 8.94 -4.10 11.68
C ALA A 46 8.78 -4.07 10.15
N ALA A 47 7.61 -3.65 9.65
CA ALA A 47 7.36 -3.49 8.23
C ALA A 47 8.30 -2.46 7.58
N TYR A 48 8.61 -1.38 8.29
CA TYR A 48 9.51 -0.33 7.83
C TYR A 48 10.97 -0.81 7.77
N ASP A 49 11.44 -1.46 8.84
CA ASP A 49 12.84 -1.87 8.98
C ASP A 49 13.20 -3.10 8.13
N TYR A 50 12.30 -4.09 8.07
CA TYR A 50 12.58 -5.40 7.48
C TYR A 50 11.80 -5.70 6.19
N GLY A 51 10.78 -4.89 5.88
CA GLY A 51 9.86 -5.11 4.78
C GLY A 51 8.87 -6.24 5.03
N LEU A 52 7.76 -6.23 4.27
CA LEU A 52 6.62 -7.13 4.46
C LEU A 52 6.96 -8.61 4.25
N THR A 53 7.94 -8.92 3.40
CA THR A 53 8.32 -10.32 3.09
C THR A 53 9.04 -11.02 4.23
N SER A 54 9.53 -10.26 5.21
CA SER A 54 10.30 -10.75 6.34
C SER A 54 9.45 -10.90 7.62
N MET A 55 8.18 -10.49 7.57
CA MET A 55 7.27 -10.51 8.71
C MET A 55 6.56 -11.87 8.84
N GLY A 56 6.33 -12.28 10.07
CA GLY A 56 5.48 -13.43 10.41
C GLY A 56 3.99 -13.14 10.20
N GLU A 57 3.17 -14.19 10.24
CA GLU A 57 1.72 -14.09 10.02
C GLU A 57 1.03 -13.18 11.04
N GLU A 58 1.40 -13.27 12.32
CA GLU A 58 0.84 -12.43 13.39
C GLU A 58 1.18 -10.94 13.17
N GLU A 59 2.43 -10.63 12.81
CA GLU A 59 2.87 -9.25 12.55
C GLU A 59 2.17 -8.65 11.33
N ILE A 60 1.96 -9.46 10.28
CA ILE A 60 1.18 -9.07 9.10
C ILE A 60 -0.28 -8.81 9.48
N GLN A 61 -0.84 -9.63 10.37
CA GLN A 61 -2.21 -9.45 10.85
C GLN A 61 -2.37 -8.13 11.61
N GLU A 62 -1.42 -7.77 12.47
CA GLU A 62 -1.42 -6.48 13.16
C GLU A 62 -1.28 -5.31 12.18
N LEU A 63 -0.41 -5.42 11.18
CA LEU A 63 -0.31 -4.40 10.12
C LEU A 63 -1.61 -4.25 9.33
N HIS A 64 -2.31 -5.36 9.04
CA HIS A 64 -3.63 -5.32 8.41
C HIS A 64 -4.67 -4.63 9.29
N ALA A 65 -4.60 -4.77 10.62
CA ALA A 65 -5.48 -4.06 11.55
C ALA A 65 -5.29 -2.53 11.44
N VAL A 66 -4.03 -2.07 11.36
CA VAL A 66 -3.70 -0.65 11.11
C VAL A 66 -4.27 -0.17 9.78
N LEU A 67 -4.06 -0.94 8.69
CA LEU A 67 -4.56 -0.59 7.37
C LEU A 67 -6.10 -0.54 7.33
N ALA A 68 -6.78 -1.41 8.06
CA ALA A 68 -8.24 -1.37 8.19
C ALA A 68 -8.70 -0.09 8.89
N LYS A 69 -8.06 0.30 10.00
CA LYS A 69 -8.37 1.57 10.69
C LYS A 69 -8.17 2.77 9.76
N LEU A 70 -7.08 2.81 9.01
CA LEU A 70 -6.81 3.88 8.05
C LEU A 70 -7.81 3.88 6.89
N LYS A 71 -8.16 2.70 6.37
CA LYS A 71 -9.18 2.54 5.33
C LYS A 71 -10.50 3.17 5.77
N ASP A 72 -10.95 2.89 6.99
CA ASP A 72 -12.23 3.41 7.49
C ASP A 72 -12.21 4.93 7.69
N GLN A 73 -11.03 5.54 7.88
CA GLN A 73 -10.85 6.99 7.94
C GLN A 73 -10.88 7.67 6.55
N ILE A 74 -10.47 6.97 5.49
CA ILE A 74 -10.42 7.52 4.13
C ILE A 74 -11.64 7.15 3.28
N HIS A 75 -12.27 6.01 3.57
CA HIS A 75 -13.44 5.49 2.87
C HIS A 75 -14.24 4.52 3.78
N PRO A 76 -15.12 5.05 4.65
CA PRO A 76 -15.97 4.25 5.52
C PRO A 76 -17.00 3.42 4.76
#